data_AF-A0A843C5Z3-F1
#
_entry.id   AF-A0A843C5Z3-F1
#
_cell.length_a   1.000
_cell.length_b   1.000
_cell.length_c   1.000
_cell.angle_alpha   90.00
_cell.angle_beta   90.00
_cell.angle_gamma   90.00
#
_symmetry.space_group_name_H-M   'P 1'
#
loop_
_entity.id
_entity.type
_entity.pdbx_description
1 polymer ?
#
loop_
_entity_poly.entity_id
_entity_poly.type
_entity_poly.pdbx_seq_one_letter_code
_entity_poly.pdbx_strand_id
1 'polypeptide(L)'
;RGVVFIEYLPRIAYMANISKGNVGINPLVVNAKTSISSQNRIFEYAKLGVRIISTKTQLLKENFEDKLIWFNPEDDLDKLVSILENIDKYPTGKELQEFSKKFSWEEEIKKIILVYENLLN
;
A
#
# COMPACT_ATOMS: atom_id res chain seq x y z
N ARG A 1 26.81 0.93 -5.17
CA ARG A 1 26.02 2.15 -4.88
C ARG A 1 24.57 1.69 -4.69
N GLY A 2 24.01 1.81 -3.48
CA GLY A 2 22.73 1.16 -3.13
C GLY A 2 21.49 2.05 -3.15
N VAL A 3 21.63 3.36 -3.35
CA VAL A 3 20.53 4.33 -3.32
C VAL A 3 20.62 5.24 -4.54
N VAL A 4 19.47 5.48 -5.19
CA VAL A 4 19.32 6.39 -6.34
C VAL A 4 18.13 7.30 -6.08
N PHE A 5 18.36 8.61 -6.11
CA PHE A 5 17.29 9.62 -6.02
C PHE A 5 16.74 9.87 -7.43
N ILE A 6 15.43 9.66 -7.61
CA ILE A 6 14.75 9.76 -8.92
C ILE A 6 14.08 11.13 -9.16
N GLU A 7 14.22 12.05 -8.21
CA GLU A 7 13.54 13.36 -8.18
C GLU A 7 12.02 13.25 -8.38
N TYR A 8 11.36 14.39 -8.58
CA TYR A 8 9.95 14.43 -8.93
C TYR A 8 9.72 13.85 -10.33
N LEU A 9 8.70 13.00 -10.46
CA LEU A 9 8.21 12.48 -11.73
C LEU A 9 6.73 12.81 -11.90
N PRO A 10 6.29 13.24 -13.09
CA PRO A 10 4.86 13.30 -13.43
C PRO A 10 4.20 11.94 -13.23
N ARG A 11 2.90 11.92 -12.86
CA ARG A 11 2.17 10.72 -12.43
C ARG A 11 2.41 9.47 -13.29
N ILE A 12 2.30 9.56 -14.61
CA ILE A 12 2.48 8.39 -15.50
C ILE A 12 3.92 7.88 -15.48
N ALA A 13 4.91 8.80 -15.50
CA ALA A 13 6.32 8.44 -15.41
C ALA A 13 6.66 7.86 -14.03
N TYR A 14 6.08 8.41 -12.96
CA TYR A 14 6.18 7.86 -11.61
C TYR A 14 5.66 6.43 -11.55
N MET A 15 4.43 6.18 -12.03
CA MET A 15 3.81 4.85 -12.07
C MET A 15 4.64 3.84 -12.87
N ALA A 16 5.15 4.25 -14.04
CA ALA A 16 6.02 3.42 -14.88
C ALA A 16 7.39 3.15 -14.24
N ASN A 17 7.86 4.02 -13.35
CA ASN A 17 9.09 3.80 -12.61
C ASN A 17 8.88 2.84 -11.44
N ILE A 18 7.83 3.05 -10.62
CA ILE A 18 7.55 2.18 -9.48
C ILE A 18 7.16 0.76 -9.89
N SER A 19 6.56 0.56 -11.08
CA SER A 19 6.21 -0.78 -11.59
C SER A 19 7.42 -1.66 -11.88
N LYS A 20 8.62 -1.08 -11.96
CA LYS A 20 9.89 -1.81 -12.12
C LYS A 20 10.45 -2.30 -10.78
N GLY A 21 9.94 -1.79 -9.65
CA GLY A 21 10.39 -2.18 -8.32
C GLY A 21 9.83 -3.54 -7.91
N ASN A 22 10.62 -4.31 -7.16
CA ASN A 22 10.15 -5.56 -6.57
C ASN A 22 9.27 -5.34 -5.33
N VAL A 23 9.55 -4.25 -4.60
CA VAL A 23 8.91 -3.90 -3.33
C VAL A 23 8.73 -2.39 -3.25
N GLY A 24 7.53 -1.94 -2.90
CA GLY A 24 7.21 -0.59 -2.46
C GLY A 24 7.25 -0.53 -0.94
N ILE A 25 7.87 0.53 -0.39
CA ILE A 25 7.98 0.72 1.05
C ILE A 25 7.18 1.96 1.43
N ASN A 26 6.33 1.80 2.45
CA ASN A 26 5.53 2.85 3.01
C ASN A 26 5.78 2.97 4.53
N PRO A 27 6.94 3.51 4.92
CA PRO A 27 7.28 3.67 6.33
C PRO A 27 6.53 4.89 6.87
N LEU A 28 5.73 4.69 7.92
CA LEU A 28 5.00 5.75 8.59
C LEU A 28 5.37 5.84 10.05
N VAL A 29 5.59 7.06 10.53
CA VAL A 29 5.54 7.33 11.96
C VAL A 29 4.08 7.45 12.35
N VAL A 30 3.59 6.52 13.18
CA VAL A 30 2.20 6.49 13.63
C VAL A 30 1.98 7.59 14.66
N ASN A 31 1.05 8.50 14.37
CA ASN A 31 0.54 9.54 15.24
C ASN A 31 -0.97 9.70 14.99
N ALA A 32 -1.65 10.57 15.75
CA ALA A 32 -3.10 10.74 15.64
C ALA A 32 -3.60 11.10 14.23
N LYS A 33 -2.77 11.72 13.38
CA LYS A 33 -3.13 12.05 11.99
C LYS A 33 -2.86 10.88 11.04
N THR A 34 -1.71 10.21 11.19
CA THR A 34 -1.29 9.12 10.29
C THR A 34 -1.94 7.79 10.63
N SER A 35 -2.49 7.63 11.83
CA SER A 35 -3.23 6.43 12.25
C SER A 35 -4.55 6.26 11.49
N ILE A 36 -5.15 7.35 11.03
CA ILE A 36 -6.42 7.38 10.31
C ILE A 36 -6.28 7.77 8.83
N SER A 37 -5.08 8.13 8.35
CA SER A 37 -4.91 8.56 6.97
C SER A 37 -4.71 7.37 6.03
N SER A 38 -5.47 7.39 4.95
CA SER A 38 -5.28 6.48 3.82
C SER A 38 -4.17 7.00 2.93
N GLN A 39 -3.13 6.20 2.68
CA GLN A 39 -2.04 6.61 1.81
C GLN A 39 -2.20 6.00 0.42
N ASN A 40 -2.52 6.85 -0.56
CA ASN A 40 -2.76 6.46 -1.95
C ASN A 40 -1.66 5.57 -2.53
N ARG A 41 -0.40 5.76 -2.10
CA ARG A 41 0.75 4.96 -2.59
C ARG A 41 0.58 3.46 -2.38
N ILE A 42 -0.04 3.03 -1.28
CA ILE A 42 -0.27 1.60 -1.01
C ILE A 42 -1.23 1.01 -2.05
N PHE A 43 -2.30 1.73 -2.36
CA PHE A 43 -3.28 1.31 -3.38
C PHE A 43 -2.65 1.30 -4.77
N GLU A 44 -1.78 2.26 -5.08
CA GLU A 44 -1.02 2.30 -6.32
C GLU A 44 -0.08 1.10 -6.46
N TYR A 45 0.66 0.75 -5.41
CA TYR A 45 1.52 -0.44 -5.41
C TYR A 45 0.70 -1.73 -5.60
N ALA A 46 -0.43 -1.87 -4.91
CA ALA A 46 -1.30 -3.02 -5.06
C ALA A 46 -1.85 -3.12 -6.49
N LYS A 47 -2.27 -1.99 -7.07
CA LYS A 47 -2.77 -1.91 -8.45
C LYS A 47 -1.70 -2.25 -9.49
N LEU A 48 -0.43 -2.00 -9.19
CA LEU A 48 0.69 -2.39 -10.04
C LEU A 48 1.15 -3.83 -9.77
N GLY A 49 0.69 -4.47 -8.69
CA GLY A 49 1.14 -5.79 -8.30
C GLY A 49 2.54 -5.80 -7.67
N VAL A 50 2.98 -4.67 -7.10
CA VAL A 50 4.26 -4.55 -6.40
C VAL A 50 4.05 -4.95 -4.94
N ARG A 51 4.95 -5.78 -4.39
CA ARG A 51 4.92 -6.16 -2.96
C ARG A 51 5.01 -4.92 -2.08
N ILE A 52 4.36 -4.93 -0.92
CA ILE A 52 4.23 -3.72 -0.11
C ILE A 52 4.70 -3.98 1.30
N ILE A 53 5.77 -3.31 1.71
CA ILE A 53 6.17 -3.21 3.12
C ILE A 53 5.55 -1.92 3.67
N SER A 54 4.79 -2.01 4.75
CA SER A 54 4.17 -0.85 5.38
C SER A 54 4.16 -0.95 6.89
N THR A 55 4.20 0.21 7.53
CA THR A 55 3.87 0.31 8.95
C THR A 55 2.42 -0.08 9.18
N LYS A 56 2.18 -0.80 10.28
CA LYS A 56 0.86 -1.32 10.64
C LYS A 56 0.01 -0.22 11.25
N THR A 57 -0.91 0.33 10.46
CA THR A 57 -1.99 1.20 10.94
C THR A 57 -3.30 0.42 11.03
N GLN A 58 -4.24 0.92 11.84
CA GLN A 58 -5.55 0.28 11.97
C GLN A 58 -6.28 0.20 10.62
N LEU A 59 -6.33 1.31 9.89
CA LEU A 59 -6.99 1.39 8.59
C LEU A 59 -6.39 0.39 7.58
N LEU A 60 -5.07 0.25 7.54
CA LEU A 60 -4.43 -0.68 6.61
C LEU A 60 -4.62 -2.13 7.06
N LYS A 61 -4.62 -2.40 8.36
CA LYS A 61 -4.90 -3.74 8.89
C LYS A 61 -6.30 -4.20 8.49
N GLU A 62 -7.30 -3.33 8.64
CA GLU A 62 -8.70 -3.62 8.30
C GLU A 62 -8.91 -3.82 6.80
N ASN A 63 -8.19 -3.06 5.97
CA ASN A 63 -8.40 -3.10 4.52
C ASN A 63 -7.55 -4.15 3.81
N PHE A 64 -6.30 -4.35 4.23
CA PHE A 64 -5.30 -5.15 3.53
C PHE A 64 -4.88 -6.44 4.25
N GLU A 65 -5.03 -6.54 5.57
CA GLU A 65 -4.74 -7.77 6.33
C GLU A 65 -3.37 -8.41 6.00
N ASP A 66 -3.38 -9.58 5.35
CA ASP A 66 -2.21 -10.38 4.97
C ASP A 66 -1.58 -9.95 3.63
N LYS A 67 -2.20 -9.01 2.92
CA LYS A 67 -1.70 -8.48 1.63
C LYS A 67 -0.58 -7.47 1.79
N LEU A 68 -0.31 -6.99 3.00
CA LEU A 68 0.86 -6.16 3.31
C LEU A 68 1.86 -6.92 4.16
N ILE A 69 3.11 -6.56 3.98
CA ILE A 69 4.23 -7.00 4.80
C ILE A 69 4.40 -5.96 5.91
N TRP A 70 4.18 -6.38 7.16
CA TRP A 70 4.17 -5.46 8.29
C TRP A 70 5.58 -5.23 8.84
N PHE A 71 6.03 -3.98 8.80
CA PHE A 71 7.27 -3.53 9.41
C PHE A 71 7.09 -2.11 9.96
N ASN A 72 7.28 -1.94 11.26
CA ASN A 72 7.22 -0.64 11.91
C ASN A 72 8.63 -0.07 12.16
N PRO A 73 8.81 1.26 12.22
CA PRO A 73 10.13 1.86 12.44
C PRO A 73 10.84 1.42 13.73
N GLU A 74 10.08 0.99 14.74
CA GLU A 74 10.59 0.46 16.01
C GLU A 74 10.94 -1.03 15.99
N ASP A 75 10.62 -1.76 14.91
CA ASP A 75 11.00 -3.16 14.77
C ASP A 75 12.52 -3.31 14.58
N ASP A 76 13.06 -4.46 14.98
CA ASP A 76 14.46 -4.82 14.78
C ASP A 76 14.82 -4.88 13.28
N LEU A 77 16.03 -4.42 12.93
CA LEU A 77 16.58 -4.53 11.58
C LEU A 77 16.70 -6.00 11.13
N ASP A 78 16.98 -6.93 12.03
CA ASP A 78 17.07 -8.36 11.69
C ASP A 78 15.73 -8.90 11.15
N LYS A 79 14.60 -8.33 11.62
CA LYS A 79 13.27 -8.63 11.08
C LYS A 79 13.15 -8.16 9.63
N LEU A 80 13.63 -6.95 9.31
CA LEU A 80 13.60 -6.43 7.94
C LEU A 80 14.48 -7.28 7.02
N VAL A 81 15.67 -7.67 7.47
CA VAL A 81 16.55 -8.58 6.72
C VAL A 81 15.83 -9.90 6.43
N SER A 82 15.25 -10.52 7.45
CA SER A 82 14.50 -11.78 7.30
C SER A 82 13.33 -11.65 6.32
N ILE A 83 12.59 -10.54 6.37
CA ILE A 83 11.51 -10.23 5.41
C ILE A 83 12.06 -10.17 3.99
N LEU A 84 13.16 -9.46 3.77
CA LEU A 84 13.76 -9.26 2.44
C LEU A 84 14.35 -10.57 1.88
N GLU A 85 14.95 -11.41 2.72
CA GLU A 85 15.43 -12.75 2.32
C GLU A 85 14.30 -13.69 1.92
N ASN A 86 13.10 -13.48 2.47
CA ASN A 86 11.91 -14.30 2.21
C ASN A 86 10.87 -13.56 1.35
N ILE A 87 11.29 -12.52 0.63
CA ILE A 87 10.37 -11.60 -0.04
C ILE A 87 9.43 -12.30 -1.04
N ASP A 88 9.89 -13.41 -1.63
CA ASP A 88 9.12 -14.17 -2.61
C ASP A 88 7.90 -14.89 -2.04
N LYS A 89 7.83 -15.08 -0.72
CA LYS A 89 6.69 -15.70 -0.03
C LYS A 89 5.49 -14.77 0.11
N TYR A 90 5.66 -13.47 -0.18
CA TYR A 90 4.61 -12.47 0.03
C TYR A 90 3.82 -12.18 -1.26
N PRO A 91 2.54 -11.78 -1.13
CA PRO A 91 1.64 -11.50 -2.27
C PRO A 91 2.21 -10.49 -3.26
N THR A 92 2.09 -10.78 -4.57
CA THR A 92 2.57 -9.92 -5.65
C THR A 92 1.78 -10.13 -6.95
N GLY A 93 1.97 -9.26 -7.93
CA GLY A 93 1.48 -9.46 -9.29
C GLY A 93 -0.04 -9.53 -9.35
N LYS A 94 -0.58 -10.52 -10.06
CA LYS A 94 -2.02 -10.65 -10.30
C LYS A 94 -2.84 -10.75 -9.02
N GLU A 95 -2.35 -11.41 -7.99
CA GLU A 95 -3.05 -11.55 -6.71
C GLU A 95 -3.35 -10.17 -6.11
N LEU A 96 -2.33 -9.32 -5.99
CA LEU A 96 -2.50 -7.96 -5.48
C LEU A 96 -3.34 -7.08 -6.42
N GLN A 97 -3.18 -7.24 -7.73
CA GLN A 97 -3.95 -6.48 -8.73
C GLN A 97 -5.44 -6.82 -8.70
N GLU A 98 -5.79 -8.08 -8.46
CA GLU A 98 -7.16 -8.53 -8.30
C GLU A 98 -7.75 -8.05 -6.98
N PHE A 99 -6.99 -8.22 -5.90
CA PHE A 99 -7.34 -7.69 -4.59
C PHE A 99 -7.61 -6.19 -4.62
N SER A 100 -6.79 -5.42 -5.34
CA SER A 100 -6.90 -3.96 -5.39
C SER A 100 -8.16 -3.47 -6.10
N LYS A 101 -8.88 -4.32 -6.86
CA LYS A 101 -10.09 -3.89 -7.60
C LYS A 101 -11.19 -3.38 -6.68
N LYS A 102 -11.28 -3.90 -5.45
CA LYS A 102 -12.27 -3.47 -4.45
C LYS A 102 -12.09 -2.03 -3.94
N PHE A 103 -10.95 -1.41 -4.26
CA PHE A 103 -10.61 -0.03 -3.92
C PHE A 103 -10.61 0.90 -5.13
N SER A 104 -11.27 0.50 -6.23
CA SER A 104 -11.39 1.39 -7.38
C SER A 104 -12.30 2.57 -7.07
N TRP A 105 -12.14 3.66 -7.81
CA TRP A 105 -13.02 4.84 -7.64
C TRP A 105 -14.47 4.50 -7.93
N GLU A 106 -14.74 3.58 -8.86
CA GLU A 106 -16.09 3.09 -9.16
C GLU A 106 -16.71 2.39 -7.94
N GLU A 107 -15.94 1.58 -7.20
CA GLU A 107 -16.42 0.94 -5.97
C GLU A 107 -16.57 1.93 -4.81
N GLU A 108 -15.66 2.91 -4.67
CA GLU A 108 -15.78 3.96 -3.64
C GLU A 108 -17.00 4.86 -3.87
N ILE A 109 -17.30 5.20 -5.13
CA ILE A 109 -18.50 5.99 -5.48
C ILE A 109 -19.77 5.26 -5.06
N LYS A 110 -19.86 3.94 -5.28
CA LYS A 110 -21.03 3.14 -4.87
C LYS A 110 -21.25 3.20 -3.36
N LYS A 111 -20.18 3.12 -2.56
CA LYS A 111 -20.26 3.23 -1.09
C LYS A 111 -20.81 4.59 -0.68
N ILE A 112 -20.34 5.66 -1.31
CA ILE A 112 -20.78 7.03 -1.02
C ILE A 112 -22.26 7.21 -1.36
N ILE A 113 -22.70 6.74 -2.52
CA ILE A 113 -24.13 6.81 -2.93
C ILE A 113 -25.03 6.15 -1.90
N LEU A 114 -24.70 4.93 -1.45
CA LEU A 114 -25.48 4.22 -0.43
C LEU A 114 -25.58 5.00 0.89
N VAL A 115 -24.51 5.68 1.30
CA VAL A 115 -24.54 6.53 2.51
C VAL A 115 -25.52 7.69 2.32
N TYR A 116 -25.49 8.37 1.16
CA TYR A 116 -26.42 9.47 0.89
C TYR A 116 -27.87 9.00 0.78
N GLU A 117 -28.13 7.86 0.14
CA GLU A 117 -29.47 7.27 0.06
C GLU A 117 -30.02 6.96 1.45
N ASN A 118 -29.20 6.45 2.36
CA ASN A 118 -29.61 6.18 3.75
C ASN A 118 -29.83 7.45 4.60
N LEU A 119 -29.23 8.58 4.23
CA LEU A 119 -29.41 9.86 4.94
C LEU A 119 -30.65 10.63 4.46
N LEU A 120 -31.11 10.35 3.23
CA LEU A 120 -32.25 11.02 2.61
C LEU A 120 -33.58 10.28 2.81
N ASN A 121 -33.53 9.03 3.28
CA ASN A 121 -34.68 8.25 3.72
C ASN A 121 -34.86 8.33 5.24
#